data_AF-A0A3D1TI73-F1
#
_entry.id   AF-A0A3D1TI73-F1
#
_cell.length_a   1.000
_cell.length_b   1.000
_cell.length_c   1.000
_cell.angle_alpha   90.00
_cell.angle_beta   90.00
_cell.angle_gamma   90.00
#
_symmetry.space_group_name_H-M   'P 1'
#
loop_
_entity.id
_entity.type
_entity.pdbx_description
1 polymer ?
#
loop_
_entity_poly.entity_id
_entity_poly.type
_entity_poly.pdbx_seq_one_letter_code
_entity_poly.pdbx_strand_id
1 'polypeptide(L)' 'NCVACHGPEEQIQPDVLAAIRAHYPNDRATGFQPGDLRGAISVEVPLDQP' A
#
# COMPACT_ATOMS: atom_id res chain seq x y z
N ASN A 1 -10.30 1.58 -6.18
CA ASN A 1 -9.14 2.08 -6.95
C ASN A 1 -7.99 2.33 -5.96
N CYS A 2 -6.74 2.03 -6.32
CA CYS A 2 -5.56 2.03 -5.42
C CYS A 2 -5.41 3.31 -4.60
N VAL A 3 -5.55 4.47 -5.24
CA VAL A 3 -5.38 5.79 -4.60
C VAL A 3 -6.51 6.17 -3.64
N ALA A 4 -7.62 5.41 -3.58
CA ALA A 4 -8.67 5.65 -2.60
C ALA A 4 -8.23 5.36 -1.16
N CYS A 5 -7.21 4.50 -0.99
CA CYS A 5 -6.63 4.17 0.32
C CYS A 5 -5.13 4.50 0.39
N HIS A 6 -4.44 4.56 -0.75
CA HIS A 6 -2.99 4.81 -0.82
C HIS A 6 -2.63 6.18 -1.40
N GLY A 7 -3.62 7.04 -1.67
CA GLY A 7 -3.42 8.39 -2.21
C GLY A 7 -2.92 9.41 -1.17
N PRO A 8 -2.86 10.71 -1.50
CA PRO A 8 -2.61 11.77 -0.53
C PRO A 8 -3.58 11.67 0.64
N GLU A 9 -3.10 11.83 1.88
CA GLU A 9 -3.95 11.61 3.08
C GLU A 9 -5.17 12.53 3.12
N GLU A 10 -5.06 13.72 2.54
CA GLU A 10 -6.14 14.70 2.47
C GLU A 10 -7.26 14.27 1.50
N GLN A 11 -7.00 13.29 0.64
CA GLN A 11 -7.94 12.75 -0.35
C GLN A 11 -8.53 11.39 0.06
N ILE A 12 -8.02 10.77 1.13
CA ILE A 12 -8.56 9.54 1.68
C ILE A 12 -9.77 9.88 2.56
N GLN A 13 -10.84 9.08 2.47
CA GLN A 13 -12.03 9.30 3.30
C GLN A 13 -11.67 9.16 4.80
N PRO A 14 -12.23 10.02 5.68
CA PRO A 14 -11.82 10.06 7.09
C PRO A 14 -11.99 8.74 7.84
N ASP A 15 -13.05 7.99 7.56
CA ASP A 15 -13.33 6.68 8.15
C ASP A 15 -12.32 5.62 7.72
N VAL A 16 -11.93 5.62 6.45
CA VAL A 16 -10.87 4.76 5.91
C VAL A 16 -9.52 5.12 6.53
N LEU A 17 -9.16 6.40 6.58
CA LEU A 17 -7.90 6.85 7.17
C LEU A 17 -7.82 6.51 8.67
N ALA A 18 -8.93 6.63 9.40
CA ALA A 18 -9.01 6.22 10.80
C ALA A 18 -8.79 4.71 10.97
N ALA A 19 -9.41 3.88 10.13
CA ALA A 19 -9.21 2.43 10.15
C ALA A 19 -7.75 2.05 9.81
N ILE A 20 -7.15 2.70 8.81
CA ILE A 20 -5.73 2.49 8.44
C ILE A 20 -4.83 2.80 9.64
N ARG A 21 -4.98 3.96 10.27
CA ARG A 21 -4.16 4.37 11.42
C ARG A 21 -4.35 3.47 12.64
N ALA A 22 -5.55 2.95 12.86
CA ALA A 22 -5.83 2.04 13.97
C ALA A 22 -5.21 0.65 13.77
N HIS A 23 -5.30 0.09 12.56
CA HIS A 23 -4.83 -1.27 12.25
C HIS A 23 -3.36 -1.33 11.82
N TYR A 24 -2.83 -0.24 11.26
CA TYR A 24 -1.48 -0.13 10.71
C TYR A 24 -0.80 1.14 11.25
N PRO A 25 -0.45 1.20 12.55
CA PRO A 25 0.07 2.41 13.18
C PRO A 25 1.44 2.87 12.64
N ASN A 26 2.14 2.00 11.92
CA ASN A 26 3.42 2.27 11.26
C ASN A 26 3.31 2.25 9.73
N ASP A 27 2.10 2.45 9.20
CA ASP A 27 1.89 2.45 7.74
C ASP A 27 2.77 3.51 7.06
N ARG A 28 3.26 3.13 5.87
CA ARG A 28 4.04 4.01 4.99
C ARG A 28 3.49 3.96 3.56
N ALA A 29 2.29 3.39 3.38
CA ALA A 29 1.73 3.10 2.09
C ALA A 29 0.72 4.16 1.61
N THR A 30 0.74 5.37 2.15
CA THR A 30 -0.07 6.52 1.70
C THR A 30 0.78 7.54 0.93
N GLY A 31 0.14 8.51 0.28
CA GLY A 31 0.82 9.60 -0.43
C GLY A 31 1.11 9.34 -1.91
N PHE A 32 0.70 8.21 -2.48
CA PHE A 32 0.94 7.88 -3.89
C PHE A 32 0.05 8.68 -4.85
N GLN A 33 0.57 8.93 -6.06
CA GLN A 33 -0.18 9.50 -7.18
C GLN A 33 -0.36 8.48 -8.33
N PRO A 34 -1.35 8.68 -9.22
CA PRO A 34 -1.49 7.85 -10.41
C PRO A 34 -0.21 7.85 -11.25
N GLY A 35 0.34 6.65 -11.49
CA GLY A 35 1.59 6.46 -12.24
C GLY A 35 2.79 6.16 -11.35
N ASP A 36 2.71 6.39 -10.03
CA ASP A 36 3.80 6.05 -9.11
C ASP A 36 4.01 4.54 -9.00
N LEU A 37 5.27 4.13 -8.87
CA LEU A 37 5.62 2.74 -8.58
C LEU A 37 5.29 2.41 -7.12
N ARG A 38 4.21 1.65 -6.90
CA ARG A 38 3.83 1.20 -5.56
C ARG A 38 4.80 0.18 -4.97
N GLY A 39 5.37 -0.68 -5.81
CA GLY A 39 6.25 -1.77 -5.41
C GLY A 39 6.32 -2.85 -6.49
N ALA A 40 6.90 -3.99 -6.12
CA ALA A 40 7.06 -5.14 -7.00
C ALA A 40 6.73 -6.43 -6.28
N ILE A 41 6.45 -7.48 -7.05
CA ILE A 41 6.31 -8.85 -6.56
C ILE A 41 7.64 -9.55 -6.83
N SER A 42 8.23 -10.15 -5.80
CA SER A 42 9.41 -11.02 -5.94
C SER A 42 8.97 -12.47 -5.83
N VAL A 43 9.56 -13.34 -6.65
CA VAL A 43 9.32 -14.79 -6.62
C VAL A 43 10.69 -15.48 -6.65
N GLU A 44 10.89 -16.40 -5.72
CA GLU A 44 12.10 -17.23 -5.60
C GLU A 44 11.72 -18.70 -5.78
N VAL A 45 12.45 -19.40 -6.63
CA VAL A 45 12.27 -20.84 -6.87
C VAL A 45 13.59 -21.55 -6.59
N PRO A 46 13.63 -22.50 -5.64
CA PRO A 46 14.83 -23.32 -5.40
C PRO A 46 15.19 -24.12 -6.65
N LEU A 47 16.46 -24.10 -7.03
CA LEU A 47 16.94 -24.78 -8.25
C LEU A 47 17.17 -26.29 -8.04
N ASP A 48 17.14 -26.77 -6.79
CA ASP A 48 17.71 -28.07 -6.38
C ASP A 48 16.66 -29.05 -5.82
N GLN A 49 15.37 -28.87 -6.12
CA GLN A 49 14.37 -29.88 -5.77
C GLN A 49 14.42 -31.04 -6.77
N PRO A 50 14.68 -32.30 -6.34
CA PRO A 50 14.63 -33.47 -7.22
C PRO A 50 13.22 -33.72 -7.78
#